data_AF-A0A1H4G9J2-F1
#
_entry.id   AF-A0A1H4G9J2-F1
#
_cell.length_a   1.000
_cell.length_b   1.000
_cell.length_c   1.000
_cell.angle_alpha   90.00
_cell.angle_beta   90.00
_cell.angle_gamma   90.00
#
_symmetry.space_group_name_H-M   'P 1'
#
loop_
_entity.id
_entity.type
_entity.pdbx_description
1 polymer ?
#
loop_
_entity_poly.entity_id
_entity_poly.type
_entity_poly.pdbx_seq_one_letter_code
_entity_poly.pdbx_strand_id
1 'polypeptide(L)'
;MKKKLWFYLWIAITSYMAGPVMYALTMYTFYQETDILTTSLIGWTAATFSSVGILFILVTVILLRVLHIYYFWLQTLLFELLFLLLVYMTTVLLGAGNTGLPSLSFPFTPEGIPLWMFWGSIALMSSWGIWTARQPIRKSPYMLASRVILILFILEIWSR
;
A
#
# COMPACT_ATOMS: atom_id res chain seq x y z
N MET A 1 -2.72 -22.81 14.66
CA MET A 1 -1.88 -21.59 14.67
C MET A 1 -1.24 -21.26 13.31
N LYS A 2 -0.51 -22.19 12.67
CA LYS A 2 0.27 -21.93 11.44
C LYS A 2 -0.54 -21.33 10.27
N LYS A 3 -1.70 -21.90 9.89
CA LYS A 3 -2.49 -21.44 8.72
C LYS A 3 -2.97 -19.98 8.79
N LYS A 4 -3.29 -19.47 9.98
CA LYS A 4 -3.75 -18.09 10.17
C LYS A 4 -2.59 -17.09 10.06
N LEU A 5 -1.42 -17.45 10.60
CA LEU A 5 -0.21 -16.65 10.46
C LEU A 5 0.21 -16.53 8.98
N TRP A 6 0.19 -17.64 8.25
CA TRP A 6 0.48 -17.65 6.80
C TRP A 6 -0.46 -16.74 6.01
N PHE A 7 -1.74 -16.67 6.39
CA PHE A 7 -2.68 -15.77 5.73
C PHE A 7 -2.38 -14.29 5.99
N TYR A 8 -2.00 -13.91 7.22
CA TYR A 8 -1.59 -12.53 7.51
C TYR A 8 -0.27 -12.15 6.83
N LEU A 9 0.67 -13.09 6.73
CA LEU A 9 1.89 -12.88 5.95
C LEU A 9 1.58 -12.68 4.46
N TRP A 10 0.68 -13.51 3.91
CA TRP A 10 0.19 -13.34 2.54
C TRP A 10 -0.46 -11.98 2.32
N ILE A 11 -1.27 -11.50 3.27
CA ILE A 11 -1.84 -10.15 3.23
C ILE A 11 -0.72 -9.11 3.17
N ALA A 12 0.26 -9.14 4.08
CA ALA A 12 1.33 -8.15 4.09
C ALA A 12 2.11 -8.10 2.76
N ILE A 13 2.45 -9.27 2.19
CA ILE A 13 3.18 -9.37 0.92
C ILE A 13 2.34 -8.79 -0.22
N THR A 14 1.11 -9.25 -0.37
CA THR A 14 0.22 -8.86 -1.49
C THR A 14 -0.26 -7.42 -1.38
N SER A 15 -0.40 -6.91 -0.15
CA SER A 15 -0.64 -5.50 0.12
C SER A 15 0.51 -4.65 -0.40
N TYR A 16 1.77 -4.97 -0.04
CA TYR A 16 2.91 -4.20 -0.54
C TYR A 16 2.94 -4.20 -2.07
N MET A 17 2.79 -5.36 -2.70
CA MET A 17 2.82 -5.51 -4.17
C MET A 17 1.74 -4.69 -4.89
N ALA A 18 0.60 -4.44 -4.24
CA ALA A 18 -0.43 -3.56 -4.80
C ALA A 18 0.10 -2.15 -5.08
N GLY A 19 0.99 -1.64 -4.22
CA GLY A 19 1.58 -0.31 -4.36
C GLY A 19 2.34 -0.12 -5.67
N PRO A 20 3.42 -0.87 -5.92
CA PRO A 20 4.18 -0.79 -7.16
C PRO A 20 3.33 -1.04 -8.41
N VAL A 21 2.39 -2.00 -8.36
CA VAL A 21 1.48 -2.28 -9.49
C VAL A 21 0.60 -1.08 -9.80
N MET A 22 -0.03 -0.49 -8.77
CA MET A 22 -0.92 0.66 -8.97
C MET A 22 -0.14 1.93 -9.33
N TYR A 23 1.08 2.09 -8.80
CA TYR A 23 1.99 3.15 -9.20
C TYR A 23 2.35 3.04 -10.70
N ALA A 24 2.78 1.86 -11.15
CA ALA A 24 3.08 1.60 -12.56
C ALA A 24 1.87 1.82 -13.47
N LEU A 25 0.72 1.31 -13.08
CA LEU A 25 -0.52 1.52 -13.82
C LEU A 25 -0.88 3.00 -13.90
N THR A 26 -0.69 3.77 -12.82
CA THR A 26 -0.95 5.21 -12.78
C THR A 26 0.00 5.97 -13.71
N MET A 27 1.30 5.66 -13.64
CA MET A 27 2.31 6.25 -14.52
C MET A 27 2.05 5.94 -16.00
N TYR A 28 1.67 4.70 -16.32
CA TYR A 28 1.34 4.29 -17.68
C TYR A 28 0.07 4.98 -18.21
N THR A 29 -1.01 4.97 -17.44
CA THR A 29 -2.33 5.45 -17.90
C THR A 29 -2.46 6.96 -17.94
N PHE A 30 -1.92 7.67 -16.95
CA PHE A 30 -2.08 9.13 -16.84
C PHE A 30 -0.88 9.90 -17.40
N TYR A 31 0.32 9.32 -17.35
CA TYR A 31 1.56 10.01 -17.69
C TYR A 31 2.31 9.38 -18.87
N GLN A 32 1.84 8.24 -19.38
CA GLN A 32 2.46 7.50 -20.50
C GLN A 32 3.92 7.07 -20.25
N GLU A 33 4.30 6.91 -18.99
CA GLU A 33 5.66 6.49 -18.61
C GLU A 33 5.72 4.99 -18.29
N THR A 34 6.74 4.31 -18.83
CA THR A 34 6.90 2.85 -18.71
C THR A 34 8.13 2.42 -17.88
N ASP A 35 9.14 3.29 -17.72
CA ASP A 35 10.35 2.99 -16.94
C ASP A 35 10.41 3.81 -15.63
N ILE A 36 9.54 3.46 -14.69
CA ILE A 36 9.25 4.27 -13.49
C ILE A 36 9.57 3.59 -12.16
N LEU A 37 9.70 2.25 -12.13
CA LEU A 37 10.02 1.47 -10.92
C LEU A 37 11.54 1.39 -10.70
N THR A 38 12.11 2.43 -10.12
CA THR A 38 13.54 2.45 -9.80
C THR A 38 13.88 1.60 -8.57
N THR A 39 15.12 1.10 -8.50
CA THR A 39 15.65 0.41 -7.31
C THR A 39 15.55 1.28 -6.05
N SER A 40 15.74 2.60 -6.20
CA SER A 40 15.60 3.56 -5.10
C SER A 40 14.16 3.65 -4.60
N LEU A 41 13.19 3.75 -5.52
CA LEU A 41 11.77 3.76 -5.19
C LEU A 41 11.38 2.50 -4.41
N ILE A 42 11.63 1.32 -4.99
CA ILE A 42 11.30 0.04 -4.36
C ILE A 42 12.03 -0.12 -3.02
N GLY A 43 13.31 0.26 -2.95
CA GLY A 43 14.12 0.16 -1.74
C GLY A 43 13.54 0.98 -0.58
N TRP A 44 13.29 2.27 -0.82
CA TRP A 44 12.72 3.15 0.20
C TRP A 44 11.30 2.75 0.57
N THR A 45 10.43 2.46 -0.40
CA THR A 45 9.04 2.08 -0.10
C THR A 45 8.95 0.74 0.64
N ALA A 46 9.80 -0.23 0.31
CA ALA A 46 9.85 -1.52 1.03
C ALA A 46 10.33 -1.32 2.47
N ALA A 47 11.37 -0.52 2.69
CA ALA A 47 11.88 -0.20 4.02
C ALA A 47 10.82 0.56 4.85
N THR A 48 10.17 1.57 4.27
CA THR A 48 9.11 2.34 4.92
C THR A 48 7.87 1.51 5.21
N PHE A 49 7.46 0.62 4.29
CA PHE A 49 6.34 -0.27 4.52
C PHE A 49 6.62 -1.27 5.65
N SER A 50 7.78 -1.92 5.62
CA SER A 50 8.16 -2.94 6.61
C SER A 50 8.36 -2.37 8.02
N SER A 51 8.76 -1.10 8.13
CA SER A 51 8.91 -0.41 9.40
C SER A 51 7.63 0.32 9.84
N VAL A 52 7.30 1.42 9.18
CA VAL A 52 6.22 2.34 9.59
C VAL A 52 4.86 1.85 9.12
N GLY A 53 4.75 1.33 7.89
CA GLY A 53 3.48 0.87 7.32
C GLY A 53 2.86 -0.28 8.13
N ILE A 54 3.65 -1.31 8.45
CA ILE A 54 3.20 -2.42 9.30
C ILE A 54 2.83 -1.92 10.70
N LEU A 55 3.61 -1.00 11.28
CA LEU A 55 3.31 -0.41 12.59
C LEU A 55 1.94 0.29 12.60
N PHE A 56 1.67 1.14 11.61
CA PHE A 56 0.38 1.80 11.44
C PHE A 56 -0.76 0.79 11.32
N ILE A 57 -0.60 -0.24 10.48
CA ILE A 57 -1.58 -1.31 10.34
C ILE A 57 -1.88 -1.98 11.69
N LEU A 58 -0.84 -2.36 12.44
CA LEU A 58 -0.99 -3.03 13.72
C LEU A 58 -1.71 -2.14 14.75
N VAL A 59 -1.28 -0.89 14.89
CA VAL A 59 -1.86 0.07 15.85
C VAL A 59 -3.35 0.30 15.56
N THR A 60 -3.72 0.56 14.31
CA THR A 60 -5.14 0.76 13.94
C THR A 60 -5.96 -0.50 14.21
N VAL A 61 -5.46 -1.69 13.86
CA VAL A 61 -6.19 -2.94 14.09
C VAL A 61 -6.41 -3.21 15.58
N ILE A 62 -5.40 -2.91 16.42
CA ILE A 62 -5.51 -3.01 17.88
C ILE A 62 -6.52 -1.98 18.40
N LEU A 63 -6.45 -0.74 17.95
CA LEU A 63 -7.37 0.33 18.36
C LEU A 63 -8.82 -0.03 18.04
N LEU A 64 -9.10 -0.43 16.79
CA LEU A 64 -10.43 -0.87 16.36
C LEU A 64 -10.90 -2.10 17.15
N ARG A 65 -9.97 -2.94 17.63
CA ARG A 65 -10.26 -4.06 18.54
C ARG A 65 -10.74 -3.61 19.90
N VAL A 66 -9.99 -2.72 20.51
CA VAL A 66 -10.29 -2.21 21.85
C VAL A 66 -11.62 -1.47 21.85
N LEU A 67 -11.92 -0.73 20.77
CA LEU A 67 -13.15 0.04 20.64
C LEU A 67 -14.36 -0.80 20.19
N HIS A 68 -14.17 -2.06 19.80
CA HIS A 68 -15.21 -2.93 19.22
C HIS A 68 -15.88 -2.38 17.95
N ILE A 69 -15.25 -1.43 17.25
CA ILE A 69 -15.77 -0.83 16.01
C ILE A 69 -15.02 -1.43 14.83
N TYR A 70 -15.68 -2.31 14.06
CA TYR A 70 -15.04 -3.02 12.95
C TYR A 70 -15.81 -2.93 11.64
N TYR A 71 -15.63 -1.81 10.96
CA TYR A 71 -16.14 -1.60 9.62
C TYR A 71 -15.00 -1.52 8.62
N PHE A 72 -15.14 -2.24 7.50
CA PHE A 72 -14.15 -2.24 6.41
C PHE A 72 -13.82 -0.82 5.94
N TRP A 73 -14.84 0.02 5.72
CA TRP A 73 -14.63 1.39 5.26
C TRP A 73 -13.96 2.29 6.30
N LEU A 74 -14.30 2.12 7.58
CA LEU A 74 -13.64 2.87 8.65
C LEU A 74 -12.16 2.49 8.76
N GLN A 75 -11.85 1.19 8.69
CA GLN A 75 -10.47 0.72 8.71
C GLN A 75 -9.67 1.26 7.52
N THR A 76 -10.28 1.23 6.32
CA THR A 76 -9.66 1.77 5.09
C THR A 76 -9.39 3.27 5.24
N LEU A 77 -10.36 4.04 5.71
CA LEU A 77 -10.22 5.48 5.94
C LEU A 77 -9.07 5.79 6.90
N LEU A 78 -8.96 5.05 8.02
CA LEU A 78 -7.87 5.25 8.99
C LEU A 78 -6.51 4.88 8.39
N PHE A 79 -6.44 3.83 7.59
CA PHE A 79 -5.20 3.48 6.89
C PHE A 79 -4.80 4.56 5.88
N GLU A 80 -5.72 5.03 5.04
CA GLU A 80 -5.47 6.13 4.10
C GLU A 80 -4.91 7.37 4.81
N LEU A 81 -5.56 7.79 5.90
CA LEU A 81 -5.11 8.95 6.69
C LEU A 81 -3.70 8.78 7.25
N LEU A 82 -3.37 7.59 7.76
CA LEU A 82 -2.03 7.30 8.25
C LEU A 82 -1.01 7.18 7.11
N PHE A 83 -1.43 6.61 5.98
CA PHE A 83 -0.55 6.34 4.84
C PHE A 83 -0.28 7.59 4.02
N LEU A 84 -1.07 8.66 4.16
CA LEU A 84 -0.69 10.00 3.71
C LEU A 84 0.68 10.40 4.27
N LEU A 85 0.99 10.09 5.54
CA LEU A 85 2.32 10.37 6.09
C LEU A 85 3.41 9.62 5.32
N LEU A 86 3.13 8.42 4.84
CA LEU A 86 4.08 7.63 4.04
C LEU A 86 4.29 8.24 2.65
N VAL A 87 3.27 8.87 2.06
CA VAL A 87 3.40 9.65 0.81
C VAL A 87 4.44 10.76 0.99
N TYR A 88 4.29 11.56 2.05
CA TYR A 88 5.24 12.64 2.36
C TYR A 88 6.64 12.10 2.69
N MET A 89 6.74 11.05 3.50
CA MET A 89 8.03 10.42 3.82
C MET A 89 8.74 9.91 2.57
N THR A 90 8.02 9.23 1.67
CA THR A 90 8.60 8.69 0.43
C THR A 90 9.15 9.79 -0.45
N THR A 91 8.41 10.90 -0.58
CA THR A 91 8.84 12.09 -1.34
C THR A 91 10.16 12.64 -0.80
N VAL A 92 10.26 12.78 0.53
CA VAL A 92 11.48 13.26 1.20
C VAL A 92 12.64 12.27 1.00
N LEU A 93 12.40 10.96 1.15
CA LEU A 93 13.43 9.92 1.00
C LEU A 93 13.95 9.80 -0.44
N LEU A 94 13.11 10.09 -1.43
CA LEU A 94 13.50 10.13 -2.85
C LEU A 94 14.27 11.40 -3.23
N GLY A 95 14.50 12.33 -2.30
CA GLY A 95 15.27 13.55 -2.54
C GLY A 95 14.48 14.70 -3.15
N ALA A 96 13.15 14.58 -3.27
CA ALA A 96 12.26 15.70 -3.59
C ALA A 96 12.12 16.59 -2.34
N GLY A 97 13.17 17.32 -1.98
CA GLY A 97 13.21 18.02 -0.70
C GLY A 97 14.54 18.66 -0.30
N ASN A 98 15.45 18.95 -1.23
CA ASN A 98 16.68 19.67 -0.87
C ASN A 98 16.43 21.09 -0.31
N THR A 99 15.18 21.57 -0.26
CA THR A 99 14.84 22.92 0.22
C THR A 99 13.62 23.01 1.17
N GLY A 100 12.89 21.92 1.49
CA GLY A 100 11.76 21.99 2.43
C GLY A 100 10.80 20.78 2.44
N LEU A 101 9.82 20.82 3.36
CA LEU A 101 8.72 19.84 3.43
C LEU A 101 7.70 20.09 2.30
N PRO A 102 7.13 19.03 1.68
CA PRO A 102 6.11 19.20 0.65
C PRO A 102 4.86 19.89 1.21
N SER A 103 4.22 20.73 0.39
CA SER A 103 2.97 21.42 0.76
C SER A 103 1.81 20.44 1.00
N LEU A 104 0.79 20.86 1.75
CA LEU A 104 -0.40 20.02 2.02
C LEU A 104 -1.16 19.59 0.76
N SER A 105 -1.03 20.33 -0.34
CA SER A 105 -1.64 19.99 -1.62
C SER A 105 -0.82 18.98 -2.43
N PHE A 106 0.36 18.57 -1.96
CA PHE A 106 1.26 17.67 -2.68
C PHE A 106 0.59 16.37 -3.18
N PRO A 107 -0.23 15.64 -2.39
CA PRO A 107 -0.88 14.42 -2.88
C PRO A 107 -1.79 14.62 -4.10
N PHE A 108 -2.16 15.85 -4.41
CA PHE A 108 -3.01 16.22 -5.54
C PHE A 108 -2.22 16.82 -6.72
N THR A 109 -0.88 16.80 -6.67
CA THR A 109 -0.02 17.23 -7.78
C THR A 109 0.32 16.04 -8.69
N PRO A 110 0.81 16.28 -9.92
CA PRO A 110 1.24 15.22 -10.82
C PRO A 110 2.26 14.23 -10.22
N GLU A 111 3.13 14.71 -9.33
CA GLU A 111 4.15 13.91 -8.66
C GLU A 111 3.60 13.18 -7.42
N GLY A 112 2.63 13.78 -6.73
CA GLY A 112 2.03 13.21 -5.54
C GLY A 112 0.96 12.17 -5.82
N ILE A 113 0.20 12.31 -6.92
CA ILE A 113 -0.87 11.37 -7.30
C ILE A 113 -0.33 9.93 -7.44
N PRO A 114 0.77 9.65 -8.16
CA PRO A 114 1.34 8.30 -8.23
C PRO A 114 1.72 7.75 -6.85
N LEU A 115 2.36 8.54 -5.99
CA LEU A 115 2.73 8.13 -4.64
C LEU A 115 1.51 7.90 -3.74
N TRP A 116 0.47 8.70 -3.90
CA TRP A 116 -0.81 8.48 -3.24
C TRP A 116 -1.47 7.18 -3.71
N MET A 117 -1.48 6.90 -5.02
CA MET A 117 -1.97 5.63 -5.57
C MET A 117 -1.15 4.42 -5.08
N PHE A 118 0.17 4.59 -4.94
CA PHE A 118 1.04 3.58 -4.34
C PHE A 118 0.59 3.26 -2.91
N TRP A 119 0.57 4.24 -2.01
CA TRP A 119 0.29 3.97 -0.60
C TRP A 119 -1.20 3.69 -0.33
N GLY A 120 -2.11 4.36 -1.03
CA GLY A 120 -3.56 4.15 -0.91
C GLY A 120 -3.98 2.75 -1.34
N SER A 121 -3.40 2.22 -2.42
CA SER A 121 -3.67 0.83 -2.80
C SER A 121 -3.19 -0.19 -1.77
N ILE A 122 -2.04 0.05 -1.12
CA ILE A 122 -1.57 -0.76 0.01
C ILE A 122 -2.56 -0.66 1.19
N ALA A 123 -3.05 0.53 1.51
CA ALA A 123 -4.05 0.76 2.56
C ALA A 123 -5.34 -0.03 2.28
N LEU A 124 -5.90 0.10 1.08
CA LEU A 124 -7.10 -0.61 0.64
C LEU A 124 -6.91 -2.13 0.68
N MET A 125 -5.81 -2.64 0.10
CA MET A 125 -5.54 -4.07 0.04
C MET A 125 -5.33 -4.67 1.44
N SER A 126 -4.61 -3.95 2.31
CA SER A 126 -4.41 -4.35 3.72
C SER A 126 -5.72 -4.37 4.48
N SER A 127 -6.56 -3.35 4.29
CA SER A 127 -7.88 -3.29 4.91
C SER A 127 -8.75 -4.47 4.49
N TRP A 128 -8.80 -4.75 3.19
CA TRP A 128 -9.58 -5.85 2.64
C TRP A 128 -9.06 -7.22 3.13
N GLY A 129 -7.74 -7.41 3.15
CA GLY A 129 -7.11 -8.63 3.67
C GLY A 129 -7.43 -8.88 5.14
N ILE A 130 -7.29 -7.87 5.99
CA ILE A 130 -7.58 -7.99 7.43
C ILE A 130 -9.06 -8.26 7.68
N TRP A 131 -9.94 -7.62 6.91
CA TRP A 131 -11.38 -7.84 7.01
C TRP A 131 -11.79 -9.25 6.55
N THR A 132 -11.24 -9.75 5.44
CA THR A 132 -11.49 -11.12 4.97
C THR A 132 -10.87 -12.19 5.88
N ALA A 133 -9.78 -11.88 6.59
CA ALA A 133 -9.24 -12.77 7.61
C ALA A 133 -10.26 -13.11 8.72
N ARG A 134 -11.23 -12.22 8.93
CA ARG A 134 -12.30 -12.34 9.93
C ARG A 134 -13.58 -12.95 9.36
N GLN A 135 -13.76 -12.93 8.04
CA GLN A 135 -14.97 -13.40 7.36
C GLN A 135 -14.64 -14.52 6.35
N PRO A 136 -14.80 -15.80 6.72
CA PRO A 136 -14.36 -16.94 5.91
C PRO A 136 -14.94 -16.98 4.49
N ILE A 137 -16.20 -16.57 4.31
CA ILE A 137 -16.93 -16.58 3.04
C ILE A 137 -16.27 -15.65 2.00
N ARG A 138 -15.62 -14.57 2.45
CA ARG A 138 -15.04 -13.53 1.58
C ARG A 138 -13.57 -13.77 1.23
N LYS A 139 -13.00 -14.92 1.61
CA LYS A 139 -11.59 -15.23 1.34
C LYS A 139 -11.29 -15.49 -0.13
N SER A 140 -12.19 -16.18 -0.85
CA SER A 140 -11.95 -16.56 -2.25
C SER A 140 -11.75 -15.34 -3.17
N PRO A 141 -12.60 -14.30 -3.13
CA PRO A 141 -12.39 -13.09 -3.93
C PRO A 141 -11.05 -12.38 -3.63
N TYR A 142 -10.69 -12.25 -2.35
CA TYR A 142 -9.40 -11.68 -1.96
C TYR A 142 -8.22 -12.50 -2.47
N MET A 143 -8.30 -13.82 -2.36
CA MET A 143 -7.25 -14.71 -2.86
C MET A 143 -7.07 -14.57 -4.37
N LEU A 144 -8.16 -14.45 -5.14
CA LEU A 144 -8.09 -14.22 -6.58
C LEU A 144 -7.43 -12.88 -6.90
N ALA A 145 -7.91 -11.77 -6.32
CA ALA A 145 -7.34 -10.45 -6.54
C ALA A 145 -5.86 -10.37 -6.14
N SER A 146 -5.49 -10.93 -4.98
CA SER A 146 -4.11 -10.94 -4.50
C SER A 146 -3.15 -11.73 -5.41
N ARG A 147 -3.64 -12.80 -6.07
CA ARG A 147 -2.87 -13.55 -7.08
C ARG A 147 -2.70 -12.76 -8.36
N VAL A 148 -3.73 -12.05 -8.81
CA VAL A 148 -3.63 -11.16 -9.98
C VAL A 148 -2.58 -10.07 -9.73
N ILE A 149 -2.62 -9.42 -8.57
CA ILE A 149 -1.62 -8.41 -8.18
C ILE A 149 -0.21 -9.01 -8.16
N LEU A 150 -0.04 -10.22 -7.62
CA LEU A 150 1.25 -10.90 -7.63
C LEU A 150 1.77 -11.14 -9.06
N ILE A 151 0.91 -11.60 -9.97
CA ILE A 151 1.27 -11.84 -11.37
C ILE A 151 1.69 -10.53 -12.04
N LEU A 152 0.88 -9.47 -11.89
CA LEU A 152 1.18 -8.15 -12.44
C LEU A 152 2.50 -7.60 -11.89
N PHE A 153 2.74 -7.74 -10.59
CA PHE A 153 3.99 -7.31 -9.96
C PHE A 153 5.21 -8.05 -10.52
N ILE A 154 5.09 -9.37 -10.73
CA ILE A 154 6.18 -10.16 -11.33
C ILE A 154 6.44 -9.68 -12.76
N LEU A 155 5.40 -9.48 -13.58
CA LEU A 155 5.55 -9.00 -14.95
C LEU A 155 6.24 -7.63 -15.00
N GLU A 156 5.89 -6.72 -14.11
CA GLU A 156 6.44 -5.35 -14.09
C GLU A 156 7.89 -5.28 -13.62
N ILE A 157 8.32 -6.23 -12.80
CA ILE A 157 9.72 -6.36 -12.39
C ILE A 157 10.54 -7.14 -13.42
N TRP A 158 9.98 -8.20 -14.00
CA TRP A 158 10.66 -9.06 -14.98
C TRP A 158 10.73 -8.48 -16.40
N SER A 159 9.92 -7.48 -16.73
CA SER A 159 10.02 -6.79 -18.02
C SER A 159 11.25 -5.87 -18.12
N ARG A 160 12.08 -5.81 -17.08
CA ARG A 160 13.36 -5.08 -17.01
C ARG A 160 14.51 -6.07 -17.01
#